data_AF-A0A1J5D6J4-F1
#
_entry.id   AF-A0A1J5D6J4-F1
#
_cell.length_a   1.000
_cell.length_b   1.000
_cell.length_c   1.000
_cell.angle_alpha   90.00
_cell.angle_beta   90.00
_cell.angle_gamma   90.00
#
_symmetry.space_group_name_H-M   'P 1'
#
loop_
_entity.id
_entity.type
_entity.pdbx_description
1 polymer ?
#
loop_
_entity_poly.entity_id
_entity_poly.type
_entity_poly.pdbx_seq_one_letter_code
_entity_poly.pdbx_strand_id
1 'polypeptide(L)'
;MHKTYKDVYDDILSDQNLTEGMMRNDPRALIEWNKRMTGGEEPPPDYEEITERMERGEWPVEQIEQKRRDVMDLPEPLKKGED
;
A
#
# COMPACT_ATOMS: atom_id res chain seq x y z
N MET A 1 -5.93 -7.35 25.52
CA MET A 1 -6.05 -5.88 25.45
C MET A 1 -5.90 -5.50 23.99
N HIS A 2 -6.88 -4.83 23.39
CA HIS A 2 -6.71 -4.29 22.04
C HIS A 2 -5.78 -3.08 22.13
N LYS A 3 -4.75 -3.03 21.29
CA LYS A 3 -3.90 -1.84 21.15
C LYS A 3 -4.78 -0.67 20.74
N THR A 4 -4.62 0.48 21.40
CA THR A 4 -5.28 1.69 20.94
C THR A 4 -4.60 2.19 19.67
N TYR A 5 -5.29 3.03 18.88
CA TYR A 5 -4.66 3.69 17.73
C TYR A 5 -3.38 4.43 18.13
N LYS A 6 -3.35 5.05 19.32
CA LYS A 6 -2.15 5.68 19.86
C LYS A 6 -1.00 4.70 20.01
N ASP A 7 -1.25 3.52 20.60
CA ASP A 7 -0.21 2.51 20.80
C ASP A 7 0.35 2.01 19.45
N VAL A 8 -0.50 1.91 18.41
CA VAL A 8 -0.08 1.53 17.06
C VAL A 8 0.80 2.60 16.42
N TYR A 9 0.41 3.88 16.53
CA TYR A 9 1.24 4.98 16.03
C TYR A 9 2.57 5.09 16.77
N ASP A 10 2.56 4.99 18.10
CA ASP A 10 3.78 5.06 18.92
C ASP A 10 4.75 3.91 18.54
N ASP A 11 4.24 2.69 18.31
CA ASP A 11 4.99 1.53 17.84
C ASP A 11 5.61 1.76 16.45
N ILE A 12 4.82 2.25 15.48
CA ILE A 12 5.28 2.58 14.12
C ILE A 12 6.34 3.68 14.13
N LEU A 13 6.09 4.79 14.82
CA LEU A 13 6.99 5.95 14.84
C LEU A 13 8.28 5.68 15.65
N SER A 14 8.26 4.69 16.53
CA SER A 14 9.46 4.22 17.22
C SER A 14 10.38 3.35 16.34
N ASP A 15 9.85 2.77 15.25
CA ASP A 15 10.61 1.97 14.30
C ASP A 15 11.28 2.89 13.26
N GLN A 16 12.55 3.17 13.46
CA GLN A 16 13.34 4.06 12.60
C GLN A 16 13.48 3.51 11.18
N ASN A 17 13.65 2.19 11.02
CA ASN A 17 13.80 1.59 9.70
C ASN A 17 12.50 1.70 8.90
N LEU A 18 11.37 1.43 9.55
CA LEU A 18 10.06 1.61 8.93
C LEU A 18 9.81 3.07 8.56
N THR A 19 10.10 4.00 9.49
CA THR A 19 9.90 5.44 9.27
C THR A 19 10.76 5.96 8.11
N GLU A 20 12.05 5.61 8.08
CA GLU A 20 12.94 5.97 6.97
C GLU A 20 12.49 5.37 5.64
N GLY A 21 12.02 4.12 5.65
CA GLY A 21 11.47 3.46 4.47
C GLY A 21 10.23 4.19 3.93
N MET A 22 9.29 4.57 4.80
CA MET A 22 8.11 5.35 4.41
C MET A 22 8.51 6.71 3.83
N MET A 23 9.48 7.41 4.43
CA MET A 23 9.98 8.69 3.91
C MET A 23 10.60 8.58 2.51
N ARG A 24 11.08 7.39 2.15
CA ARG A 24 11.64 7.09 0.82
C ARG A 24 10.62 6.51 -0.15
N ASN A 25 9.34 6.38 0.25
CA ASN A 25 8.31 5.66 -0.49
C ASN A 25 8.75 4.22 -0.85
N ASP A 26 9.42 3.54 0.08
CA ASP A 26 9.74 2.12 -0.08
C ASP A 26 8.43 1.31 -0.03
N PRO A 27 8.08 0.56 -1.08
CA PRO A 27 6.82 -0.18 -1.13
C PRO A 27 6.72 -1.24 -0.02
N ARG A 28 7.84 -1.80 0.45
CA ARG A 28 7.84 -2.76 1.57
C ARG A 28 7.48 -2.08 2.89
N ALA A 29 8.02 -0.88 3.11
CA ALA A 29 7.71 -0.09 4.29
C ALA A 29 6.22 0.31 4.32
N LEU A 30 5.64 0.62 3.17
CA LEU A 30 4.21 0.93 3.07
C LEU A 30 3.31 -0.28 3.35
N ILE A 31 3.68 -1.47 2.89
CA ILE A 31 2.93 -2.70 3.23
C ILE A 31 3.04 -3.03 4.71
N GLU A 32 4.24 -2.92 5.29
CA GLU A 32 4.44 -3.14 6.72
C GLU A 32 3.63 -2.15 7.57
N TRP A 33 3.59 -0.88 7.15
CA TRP A 33 2.73 0.12 7.77
C TRP A 33 1.25 -0.26 7.69
N ASN A 34 0.76 -0.65 6.51
CA ASN A 34 -0.63 -1.10 6.33
C ASN A 34 -0.97 -2.27 7.27
N LYS A 35 -0.10 -3.29 7.35
CA LYS A 35 -0.28 -4.44 8.25
C LYS A 35 -0.39 -4.01 9.70
N ARG A 36 0.45 -3.09 10.18
CA ARG A 36 0.39 -2.59 11.55
C ARG A 36 -0.90 -1.80 11.82
N MET A 37 -1.33 -1.00 10.85
CA MET A 37 -2.56 -0.21 10.94
C MET A 37 -3.83 -1.04 10.94
N THR A 38 -3.89 -2.13 10.16
CA THR A 38 -5.04 -3.05 10.13
C THR A 38 -4.98 -4.11 11.23
N GLY A 39 -3.93 -4.14 12.05
CA GLY A 39 -3.73 -5.19 13.05
C GLY A 39 -3.38 -6.55 12.45
N GLY A 40 -2.84 -6.57 11.23
CA GLY A 40 -2.42 -7.77 10.51
C GLY A 40 -3.52 -8.42 9.68
N GLU A 41 -4.65 -7.73 9.45
CA GLU A 41 -5.67 -8.22 8.53
C GLU A 41 -5.13 -8.37 7.11
N GLU A 42 -5.52 -9.46 6.46
CA GLU A 42 -5.15 -9.74 5.07
C GLU A 42 -5.78 -8.70 4.13
N PRO A 43 -5.07 -8.33 3.04
CA PRO A 43 -5.65 -7.46 2.03
C PRO A 43 -6.88 -8.13 1.41
N PRO A 44 -7.89 -7.35 0.98
CA PRO A 44 -8.98 -7.91 0.18
C PRO A 44 -8.44 -8.58 -1.10
N PRO A 45 -9.13 -9.58 -1.68
CA PRO A 45 -8.67 -10.31 -2.86
C PRO A 45 -8.31 -9.42 -4.05
N ASP A 46 -9.05 -8.32 -4.20
CA ASP A 46 -8.81 -7.30 -5.23
C ASP A 46 -7.45 -6.60 -5.12
N TYR A 47 -6.81 -6.63 -3.95
CA TYR A 47 -5.53 -5.96 -3.66
C TYR A 47 -4.38 -6.95 -3.45
N GLU A 48 -4.61 -8.27 -3.56
CA GLU A 48 -3.59 -9.31 -3.36
C GLU A 48 -2.39 -9.11 -4.30
N GLU A 49 -2.64 -8.97 -5.61
CA GLU A 49 -1.56 -8.78 -6.59
C GLU A 49 -0.72 -7.53 -6.31
N ILE A 50 -1.38 -6.42 -5.96
CA ILE A 50 -0.68 -5.17 -5.63
C ILE A 50 0.17 -5.36 -4.39
N THR A 51 -0.39 -6.04 -3.38
CA THR A 51 0.29 -6.29 -2.09
C THR A 51 1.51 -7.18 -2.28
N GLU A 52 1.39 -8.30 -2.98
CA GLU A 52 2.50 -9.22 -3.24
C GLU A 52 3.67 -8.55 -3.97
N ARG A 53 3.38 -7.71 -4.97
CA ARG A 53 4.41 -6.98 -5.72
C ARG A 53 5.11 -5.96 -4.82
N MET A 54 4.36 -5.22 -4.00
CA MET A 54 4.93 -4.27 -3.05
C MET A 54 5.78 -4.95 -1.97
N GLU A 55 5.39 -6.14 -1.50
CA GLU A 55 6.20 -6.96 -0.59
C GLU A 55 7.54 -7.39 -1.21
N ARG A 56 7.56 -7.64 -2.52
CA ARG A 56 8.80 -7.93 -3.27
C ARG A 56 9.66 -6.68 -3.48
N GLY A 57 9.17 -5.49 -3.15
CA GLY A 57 9.87 -4.23 -3.35
C GLY A 57 9.53 -3.54 -4.67
N GLU A 58 8.51 -4.01 -5.38
CA GLU A 58 8.10 -3.49 -6.68
C GLU A 58 6.96 -2.50 -6.53
N TRP A 59 6.94 -1.45 -7.36
CA TRP A 59 5.82 -0.52 -7.46
C TRP A 59 4.91 -0.91 -8.63
N PRO A 60 3.74 -1.53 -8.39
CA PRO A 60 2.83 -1.94 -9.46
C PRO A 60 1.94 -0.77 -9.90
N VAL A 61 2.57 0.25 -10.51
CA VAL A 61 1.94 1.53 -10.86
C VAL A 61 0.68 1.34 -11.72
N GLU A 62 0.73 0.44 -12.70
CA GLU A 62 -0.41 0.19 -13.59
C GLU A 62 -1.62 -0.38 -12.84
N GLN A 63 -1.39 -1.37 -11.97
CA GLN A 63 -2.43 -1.99 -11.15
C GLN A 63 -3.01 -1.00 -10.14
N ILE A 64 -2.17 -0.17 -9.52
CA ILE A 64 -2.60 0.87 -8.57
C ILE A 64 -3.46 1.91 -9.29
N GLU A 65 -3.02 2.42 -10.44
CA GLU A 65 -3.80 3.39 -11.21
C GLU A 65 -5.11 2.80 -11.73
N GLN A 66 -5.11 1.52 -12.14
CA GLN A 66 -6.34 0.84 -12.52
C GLN A 66 -7.31 0.72 -11.34
N LYS A 67 -6.87 0.23 -10.18
CA LYS A 67 -7.73 0.15 -9.00
C LYS A 67 -8.24 1.52 -8.55
N ARG A 68 -7.40 2.55 -8.62
CA ARG A 68 -7.81 3.93 -8.34
C ARG A 68 -8.93 4.39 -9.28
N ARG A 69 -8.87 4.03 -10.57
CA ARG A 69 -9.96 4.32 -11.52
C ARG A 69 -11.22 3.54 -11.18
N ASP A 70 -11.11 2.23 -10.92
CA ASP A 70 -12.25 1.37 -10.57
C ASP A 70 -13.00 1.91 -9.34
N VAL A 71 -12.26 2.31 -8.29
CA VAL A 71 -12.83 2.86 -7.04
C VAL A 71 -13.50 4.23 -7.26
N MET A 72 -12.97 5.04 -8.18
CA MET A 72 -13.47 6.39 -8.45
C MET A 72 -14.43 6.44 -9.65
N ASP A 73 -14.81 5.29 -10.22
CA ASP A 73 -15.65 5.14 -11.41
C ASP A 73 -15.18 6.03 -12.59
N LEU A 74 -13.86 6.08 -12.80
CA LEU A 74 -13.26 6.89 -13.85
C LEU A 74 -13.24 6.13 -15.19
N PRO A 75 -13.43 6.84 -16.32
CA PRO A 75 -13.37 6.22 -17.63
C PRO A 75 -11.98 5.66 -17.96
N GLU A 76 -11.95 4.60 -18.77
CA GLU A 76 -10.74 3.95 -19.30
C GLU A 76 -9.82 5.00 -19.95
N PRO A 77 -8.49 4.97 -19.70
CA PRO A 77 -7.58 5.87 -20.38
C PRO A 77 -7.66 5.69 -21.89
N LEU A 78 -7.72 6.80 -22.62
CA LEU A 78 -7.64 6.77 -24.08
C LEU A 78 -6.37 5.99 -24.46
N LYS A 79 -6.54 4.89 -25.20
CA LYS A 79 -5.41 4.14 -25.74
C LYS A 79 -4.49 5.13 -26.43
N LYS A 80 -3.25 5.23 -25.94
CA LYS A 80 -2.23 6.04 -26.60
C LYS A 80 -2.12 5.47 -28.02
N GLY A 81 -2.45 6.28 -29.02
CA GLY A 81 -2.43 5.86 -30.41
C GLY A 81 -1.10 5.18 -30.71
N GLU A 82 -1.17 3.96 -31.21
CA GLU A 82 -0.07 3.35 -31.93
C GLU A 82 0.09 4.16 -33.22
N ASP A 83 1.12 5.01 -33.27
CA ASP A 83 1.64 5.66 -34.49
C ASP A 83 2.84 4.85 -34.99
#